data_AF-A0AAU9J6M4-F1
#
_entry.id   AF-A0AAU9J6M4-F1
#
_cell.length_a   1.000
_cell.length_b   1.000
_cell.length_c   1.000
_cell.angle_alpha   90.00
_cell.angle_beta   90.00
_cell.angle_gamma   90.00
#
_symmetry.space_group_name_H-M   'P 1'
#
loop_
_entity.id
_entity.type
_entity.pdbx_description
1 polymer ?
#
loop_
_entity_poly.entity_id
_entity_poly.type
_entity_poly.pdbx_seq_one_letter_code
_entity_poly.pdbx_strand_id
1 'polypeptide(L)'
;MGTRKLAGKLLLAAILLVLGSRMLTNPEHYTTEWKAGLNHYFSHTSFYPDATTAVRLYGGSILLSTILLLLKFEEVSCILLFLLSLSTWSIYNPFYASEEWIFQMSLSNIGLISALLILMEETWGKIDAMIRRLRLRILNK
;
A
#
# COMPACT_ATOMS: atom_id res chain seq x y z
N MET A 1 14.16 5.47 -15.50
CA MET A 1 13.48 5.68 -14.21
C MET A 1 14.51 6.28 -13.28
N GLY A 2 14.25 7.42 -12.63
CA GLY A 2 15.23 7.98 -11.70
C GLY A 2 15.36 7.10 -10.47
N THR A 3 16.51 7.25 -9.81
CA THR A 3 16.95 6.38 -8.71
C THR A 3 16.03 6.47 -7.49
N ARG A 4 15.35 7.61 -7.28
CA ARG A 4 14.45 7.83 -6.13
C ARG A 4 13.12 7.12 -6.34
N LYS A 5 12.55 7.18 -7.54
CA LYS A 5 11.33 6.47 -7.91
C LYS A 5 11.53 4.95 -7.84
N LEU A 6 12.68 4.46 -8.28
CA LEU A 6 13.03 3.05 -8.14
C LEU A 6 13.13 2.65 -6.67
N ALA A 7 13.85 3.43 -5.85
CA ALA A 7 13.96 3.19 -4.42
C ALA A 7 12.59 3.19 -3.72
N GLY A 8 11.71 4.14 -4.06
CA GLY A 8 10.34 4.21 -3.56
C GLY A 8 9.54 2.96 -3.91
N LYS A 9 9.54 2.51 -5.17
CA LYS A 9 8.83 1.28 -5.59
C LYS A 9 9.37 0.03 -4.89
N LEU A 10 10.69 -0.08 -4.72
CA LEU A 10 11.31 -1.22 -4.03
C LEU A 10 10.96 -1.23 -2.54
N LEU A 11 10.97 -0.08 -1.87
CA LEU A 11 10.53 0.05 -0.47
C LEU A 11 9.04 -0.31 -0.32
N LEU A 12 8.19 0.14 -1.24
CA LEU A 12 6.77 -0.19 -1.24
C LEU A 12 6.56 -1.70 -1.38
N ALA A 13 7.23 -2.30 -2.35
CA ALA A 13 7.16 -3.73 -2.58
C ALA A 13 7.64 -4.52 -1.36
N ALA A 14 8.73 -4.09 -0.71
CA ALA A 14 9.22 -4.74 0.50
C ALA A 14 8.20 -4.73 1.64
N ILE A 15 7.52 -3.60 1.87
CA ILE A 15 6.48 -3.51 2.90
C ILE A 15 5.31 -4.42 2.59
N LEU A 16 4.81 -4.39 1.35
CA LEU A 16 3.67 -5.20 0.95
C LEU A 16 3.99 -6.71 1.00
N LEU A 17 5.23 -7.10 0.64
CA LEU A 17 5.72 -8.47 0.79
C LEU A 17 5.72 -8.92 2.26
N VAL A 18 6.27 -8.10 3.17
CA VAL A 18 6.31 -8.40 4.61
C VAL A 18 4.90 -8.50 5.19
N LEU A 19 4.02 -7.57 4.83
CA LEU A 19 2.65 -7.56 5.31
C LEU A 19 1.86 -8.78 4.80
N GLY A 20 1.87 -9.01 3.49
CA GLY A 20 1.13 -10.12 2.87
C GLY A 20 1.62 -11.49 3.33
N SER A 21 2.95 -11.65 3.50
CA SER A 21 3.51 -12.89 4.04
C SER A 21 3.11 -13.15 5.49
N ARG A 22 3.15 -12.12 6.36
CA ARG A 22 2.72 -12.26 7.76
C ARG A 22 1.25 -12.62 7.89
N MET A 23 0.38 -12.03 7.06
CA MET A 23 -1.05 -12.38 7.06
C MET A 23 -1.32 -13.81 6.57
N LEU A 24 -0.42 -14.39 5.77
CA LEU A 24 -0.50 -15.80 5.37
C LEU A 24 0.03 -16.75 6.45
N THR A 25 1.18 -16.44 7.04
CA THR A 25 1.87 -17.32 7.99
C THR A 25 1.27 -17.26 9.39
N ASN A 26 0.97 -16.05 9.87
CA ASN A 26 0.50 -15.80 11.24
C ASN A 26 -0.83 -14.99 11.22
N PRO A 27 -1.90 -15.53 10.61
CA PRO A 27 -3.18 -14.83 10.49
C PRO A 27 -3.82 -14.49 11.85
N GLU A 28 -3.52 -15.26 12.90
CA GLU A 28 -4.06 -15.10 14.25
C GLU A 28 -3.88 -13.68 14.81
N HIS A 29 -2.77 -13.00 14.48
CA HIS A 29 -2.49 -11.62 14.88
C HIS A 29 -3.46 -10.59 14.29
N TYR A 30 -4.23 -10.97 13.29
CA TYR A 30 -5.17 -10.10 12.58
C TYR A 30 -6.63 -10.57 12.75
N THR A 31 -6.82 -11.80 13.23
CA THR A 31 -8.14 -12.45 13.28
C THR A 31 -9.09 -11.82 14.27
N THR A 32 -8.61 -11.25 15.37
CA THR A 32 -9.47 -10.65 16.41
C THR A 32 -10.18 -9.40 15.88
N GLU A 33 -9.41 -8.53 15.24
CA GLU A 33 -9.87 -7.30 14.61
C GLU A 33 -10.73 -7.61 13.38
N TRP A 34 -10.33 -8.62 12.60
CA TRP A 34 -11.12 -9.10 11.47
C TRP A 34 -12.45 -9.71 11.89
N LYS A 35 -12.51 -10.48 12.97
CA LYS A 35 -13.78 -11.00 13.51
C LYS A 35 -14.69 -9.86 13.94
N ALA A 36 -14.17 -8.82 14.59
CA ALA A 36 -14.97 -7.66 14.98
C ALA A 36 -15.55 -6.92 13.76
N GLY A 37 -14.73 -6.66 12.75
CA GLY A 37 -15.16 -6.01 11.50
C GLY A 37 -16.12 -6.88 10.67
N LEU A 38 -15.81 -8.18 10.53
CA LEU A 38 -16.66 -9.15 9.84
C LEU A 38 -18.00 -9.32 10.55
N ASN A 39 -18.02 -9.43 11.87
CA ASN A 39 -19.28 -9.52 12.64
C ASN A 39 -20.14 -8.27 12.45
N HIS A 40 -19.52 -7.09 12.42
CA HIS A 40 -20.25 -5.85 12.19
C HIS A 40 -20.88 -5.82 10.78
N TYR A 41 -20.12 -6.19 9.73
CA TYR A 41 -20.58 -6.10 8.34
C TYR A 41 -21.44 -7.29 7.87
N PHE A 42 -21.13 -8.51 8.31
CA PHE A 42 -21.78 -9.76 7.88
C PHE A 42 -22.76 -10.31 8.92
N SER A 43 -23.08 -9.58 9.99
CA SER A 43 -24.16 -9.91 10.96
C SER A 43 -25.50 -10.25 10.30
N HIS A 44 -25.71 -9.79 9.06
CA HIS A 44 -26.96 -9.97 8.31
C HIS A 44 -26.89 -11.09 7.25
N THR A 45 -25.78 -11.80 7.12
CA THR A 45 -25.56 -12.81 6.06
C THR A 45 -25.11 -14.14 6.65
N SER A 46 -25.67 -15.25 6.16
CA SER A 46 -25.34 -16.62 6.58
C SER A 46 -23.97 -17.12 6.09
N PHE A 47 -23.25 -16.32 5.29
CA PHE A 47 -21.96 -16.67 4.73
C PHE A 47 -20.84 -16.04 5.57
N TYR A 48 -20.41 -16.75 6.61
CA TYR A 48 -19.24 -16.37 7.40
C TYR A 48 -18.01 -17.11 6.90
N PRO A 49 -17.16 -16.51 6.04
CA PRO A 49 -15.83 -17.04 5.86
C PRO A 49 -15.13 -17.01 7.21
N ASP A 50 -14.51 -18.13 7.59
CA ASP A 50 -13.66 -18.20 8.79
C ASP A 50 -12.65 -17.05 8.73
N ALA A 51 -12.56 -16.25 9.79
CA ALA A 51 -11.78 -15.01 9.82
C ALA A 51 -10.31 -15.27 9.46
N THR A 52 -9.78 -16.44 9.82
CA THR A 52 -8.43 -16.88 9.45
C THR A 52 -8.29 -17.03 7.93
N THR A 53 -9.27 -17.65 7.27
CA THR A 53 -9.30 -17.79 5.81
C THR A 53 -9.38 -16.43 5.14
N ALA A 54 -10.20 -15.54 5.68
CA ALA A 54 -10.43 -14.21 5.14
C ALA A 54 -9.14 -13.35 5.23
N VAL A 55 -8.44 -13.38 6.38
CA VAL A 55 -7.12 -12.75 6.58
C VAL A 55 -6.08 -13.30 5.60
N ARG A 56 -6.02 -14.62 5.41
CA ARG A 56 -5.08 -15.25 4.47
C ARG A 56 -5.34 -14.86 3.03
N LEU A 57 -6.60 -14.86 2.59
CA LEU A 57 -6.98 -14.42 1.24
C LEU A 57 -6.56 -12.97 0.99
N TYR A 58 -6.74 -12.12 2.00
CA TYR A 58 -6.31 -10.74 1.93
C TYR A 58 -4.78 -10.60 1.86
N GLY A 59 -4.04 -11.32 2.70
CA GLY A 59 -2.58 -11.40 2.61
C GLY A 59 -2.09 -11.86 1.24
N GLY A 60 -2.73 -12.88 0.67
CA GLY A 60 -2.47 -13.35 -0.70
C GLY A 60 -2.75 -12.28 -1.76
N SER A 61 -3.83 -11.49 -1.60
CA SER A 61 -4.15 -10.39 -2.52
C SER A 61 -3.12 -9.26 -2.48
N ILE A 62 -2.56 -8.97 -1.30
CA ILE A 62 -1.46 -8.01 -1.13
C ILE A 62 -0.19 -8.53 -1.83
N LEU A 63 0.14 -9.80 -1.66
CA LEU A 63 1.30 -10.40 -2.34
C LEU A 63 1.14 -10.35 -3.86
N LEU A 64 -0.04 -10.70 -4.38
CA LEU A 64 -0.33 -10.60 -5.80
C LEU A 64 -0.18 -9.16 -6.30
N SER A 65 -0.73 -8.19 -5.57
CA SER A 65 -0.59 -6.76 -5.87
C SER A 65 0.87 -6.31 -5.88
N THR A 66 1.70 -6.88 -5.00
CA THR A 66 3.14 -6.60 -4.94
C THR A 66 3.87 -7.13 -6.17
N ILE A 67 3.51 -8.32 -6.64
CA ILE A 67 4.05 -8.89 -7.89
C ILE A 67 3.65 -8.01 -9.07
N LEU A 68 2.39 -7.57 -9.14
CA LEU A 68 1.90 -6.67 -10.20
C LEU A 68 2.62 -5.31 -10.18
N LEU A 69 2.89 -4.76 -8.99
CA LEU A 69 3.71 -3.55 -8.82
C LEU A 69 5.12 -3.69 -9.41
N LEU A 70 5.73 -4.88 -9.28
CA LEU A 70 7.07 -5.16 -9.81
C LEU A 70 7.06 -5.46 -11.33
N LEU A 71 5.97 -5.99 -11.88
CA LEU A 71 5.85 -6.44 -13.28
C LEU A 71 5.54 -5.34 -14.31
N LYS A 72 5.80 -4.06 -14.01
CA LYS A 72 5.58 -2.89 -14.88
C LYS A 72 4.11 -2.54 -15.19
N PHE A 73 3.15 -2.81 -14.30
CA PHE A 73 1.84 -2.15 -14.44
C PHE A 73 1.98 -0.62 -14.30
N GLU A 74 1.19 0.13 -15.08
CA GLU A 74 1.28 1.59 -15.16
C GLU A 74 1.27 2.26 -13.76
N GLU A 75 2.02 3.34 -13.62
CA GLU A 75 2.44 3.89 -12.33
C GLU A 75 1.28 4.43 -11.47
N VAL A 76 0.15 4.75 -12.11
CA VAL A 76 -1.12 5.17 -11.48
C VAL A 76 -1.78 4.02 -10.73
N SER A 77 -1.62 2.77 -11.17
CA SER A 77 -2.16 1.59 -10.51
C SER A 77 -1.50 1.33 -9.15
N CYS A 78 -0.23 1.73 -8.99
CA CYS A 78 0.59 1.43 -7.82
C CYS A 78 0.26 2.32 -6.61
N ILE A 79 0.04 3.61 -6.83
CA ILE A 79 -0.39 4.54 -5.77
C ILE A 79 -1.84 4.24 -5.37
N LEU A 80 -2.69 3.89 -6.33
CA LEU A 80 -4.08 3.50 -6.04
C LEU A 80 -4.14 2.19 -5.25
N LEU A 81 -3.32 1.20 -5.60
CA LEU A 81 -3.16 -0.05 -4.83
C LEU A 81 -2.63 0.22 -3.42
N PHE A 82 -1.66 1.13 -3.26
CA PHE A 82 -1.15 1.54 -1.95
C PHE A 82 -2.20 2.28 -1.13
N LEU A 83 -2.94 3.22 -1.72
CA LEU A 83 -4.03 3.93 -1.06
C LEU A 83 -5.20 3.00 -0.72
N LEU A 84 -5.53 2.03 -1.58
CA LEU A 84 -6.47 0.96 -1.26
C LEU A 84 -5.97 0.20 -0.04
N SER A 85 -4.72 -0.28 -0.07
CA SER A 85 -4.07 -1.01 1.02
C SER A 85 -4.05 -0.22 2.34
N LEU A 86 -3.73 1.08 2.29
CA LEU A 86 -3.72 2.03 3.42
C LEU A 86 -5.12 2.40 3.91
N SER A 87 -6.10 2.52 3.02
CA SER A 87 -7.48 2.85 3.39
C SER A 87 -8.16 1.68 4.10
N THR A 88 -7.86 0.45 3.69
CA THR A 88 -8.14 -0.73 4.51
C THR A 88 -7.34 -0.70 5.82
N TRP A 89 -6.13 -0.16 5.84
CA TRP A 89 -5.32 -0.01 7.05
C TRP A 89 -5.76 1.13 8.01
N SER A 90 -6.64 2.04 7.57
CA SER A 90 -7.21 3.10 8.40
C SER A 90 -8.65 2.80 8.83
N ILE A 91 -9.41 2.04 8.03
CA ILE A 91 -10.71 1.47 8.41
C ILE A 91 -10.50 0.31 9.41
N TYR A 92 -9.43 -0.48 9.23
CA TYR A 92 -8.94 -1.43 10.23
C TYR A 92 -7.85 -0.74 11.03
N ASN A 93 -8.14 -0.34 12.26
CA ASN A 93 -7.13 0.22 13.16
C ASN A 93 -6.59 -0.91 14.07
N PRO A 94 -5.51 -1.62 13.68
CA PRO A 94 -4.84 -2.60 14.54
C PRO A 94 -4.09 -1.95 15.72
N PHE A 95 -4.08 -0.61 15.83
CA PHE A 95 -3.36 0.13 16.87
C PHE A 95 -4.05 0.09 18.24
N TYR A 96 -5.24 -0.51 18.37
CA TYR A 96 -5.98 -0.44 19.63
C TYR A 96 -5.61 -1.49 20.69
N ALA A 97 -4.85 -2.57 20.38
CA ALA A 97 -4.62 -3.61 21.40
C ALA A 97 -3.46 -4.62 21.19
N SER A 98 -2.39 -4.35 20.43
CA SER A 98 -1.32 -5.37 20.25
C SER A 98 0.10 -4.91 20.59
N GLU A 99 0.92 -5.85 21.07
CA GLU A 99 2.38 -5.70 21.31
C GLU A 99 3.16 -5.33 20.02
N GLU A 100 2.51 -5.40 18.85
CA GLU A 100 3.12 -5.11 17.54
C GLU A 100 2.98 -3.67 17.07
N TRP A 101 2.43 -2.78 17.91
CA TRP A 101 2.19 -1.37 17.57
C TRP A 101 3.41 -0.66 16.99
N ILE A 102 4.59 -0.87 17.58
CA ILE A 102 5.86 -0.25 17.13
C ILE A 102 6.24 -0.74 15.73
N PHE A 103 6.10 -2.04 15.48
CA PHE A 103 6.41 -2.65 14.18
C PHE A 103 5.48 -2.11 13.09
N GLN A 104 4.18 -2.04 13.38
CA GLN A 104 3.20 -1.53 12.43
C GLN A 104 3.36 -0.04 12.15
N MET A 105 3.62 0.77 13.18
CA MET A 105 3.94 2.19 13.02
C MET A 105 5.18 2.40 12.15
N SER A 106 6.19 1.54 12.31
CA SER A 106 7.39 1.56 11.48
C SER A 106 7.07 1.25 10.02
N LEU A 107 6.25 0.23 9.74
CA LEU A 107 5.81 -0.08 8.38
C LEU A 107 5.01 1.06 7.73
N SER A 108 4.12 1.72 8.49
CA SER A 108 3.37 2.87 8.00
C SER A 108 4.27 4.04 7.63
N ASN A 109 5.26 4.35 8.48
CA ASN A 109 6.23 5.42 8.22
C ASN A 109 7.09 5.13 6.98
N ILE A 110 7.57 3.89 6.83
CA ILE A 110 8.33 3.48 5.63
C ILE A 110 7.42 3.54 4.39
N GLY A 111 6.13 3.20 4.53
CA GLY A 111 5.15 3.32 3.44
C GLY A 111 4.95 4.76 3.00
N LEU A 112 4.84 5.69 3.96
CA LEU A 112 4.76 7.12 3.68
C LEU A 112 6.02 7.63 2.96
N ILE A 113 7.21 7.26 3.46
CA ILE A 113 8.50 7.63 2.84
C ILE A 113 8.56 7.11 1.39
N SER A 114 8.16 5.85 1.18
CA SER A 114 8.09 5.26 -0.15
C SER A 114 7.16 6.02 -1.09
N ALA A 115 5.95 6.36 -0.65
CA ALA A 115 5.00 7.13 -1.43
C ALA A 115 5.53 8.53 -1.78
N LEU A 116 6.16 9.21 -0.82
CA LEU A 116 6.81 10.50 -1.04
C LEU A 116 7.92 10.41 -2.09
N LEU A 117 8.77 9.38 -2.06
CA LEU A 117 9.83 9.18 -3.04
C LEU A 117 9.28 9.00 -4.46
N ILE A 118 8.17 8.27 -4.60
CA ILE A 118 7.49 8.06 -5.89
C ILE A 118 6.89 9.38 -6.39
N LEU A 119 6.17 10.10 -5.54
CA LEU A 119 5.47 11.34 -5.87
C LEU A 119 6.43 12.49 -6.18
N MET A 120 7.53 12.63 -5.42
CA MET A 120 8.51 13.68 -5.63
C MET A 120 9.08 13.62 -7.04
N GLU A 121 9.49 12.45 -7.51
CA GLU A 121 10.10 12.33 -8.83
C GLU A 121 9.11 12.63 -9.97
N GLU A 122 7.84 12.20 -9.83
CA GLU A 122 6.80 12.57 -10.79
C GLU A 122 6.49 14.06 -10.81
N THR A 123 6.44 14.68 -9.63
CA THR A 123 6.11 16.10 -9.51
C THR A 123 7.24 16.96 -10.08
N TRP A 124 8.49 16.64 -9.76
CA TRP A 124 9.66 17.32 -10.33
C TRP A 124 9.75 17.13 -11.85
N GLY A 125 9.49 15.92 -12.36
CA GLY A 125 9.45 15.67 -13.81
C GLY A 125 8.40 16.52 -14.54
N LYS A 126 7.21 16.70 -13.94
CA LYS A 126 6.16 17.57 -14.48
C LYS A 126 6.54 19.05 -14.44
N ILE A 127 7.15 19.51 -13.35
CA ILE A 127 7.63 20.89 -13.20
C ILE A 127 8.71 21.20 -14.25
N ASP A 128 9.69 20.32 -14.42
CA ASP A 128 10.75 20.48 -15.43
C ASP A 128 10.20 20.53 -16.85
N ALA A 129 9.23 19.65 -17.17
CA ALA A 129 8.57 19.66 -18.46
C ALA A 129 7.81 20.97 -18.70
N MET A 130 7.16 21.52 -17.67
CA MET A 130 6.48 22.80 -17.73
C MET A 130 7.46 23.96 -17.96
N ILE A 131 8.58 23.99 -17.23
CA ILE A 131 9.64 25.00 -17.39
C ILE A 131 10.24 24.95 -18.80
N ARG A 132 10.53 23.76 -19.35
CA ARG A 132 11.03 23.61 -20.73
C ARG A 132 10.06 24.16 -21.77
N ARG A 133 8.75 23.86 -21.63
CA ARG A 133 7.71 24.40 -22.51
C ARG A 133 7.64 25.92 -22.43
N LEU A 134 7.78 26.49 -21.24
CA LEU A 134 7.81 27.94 -21.03
C LEU A 134 9.02 28.59 -21.72
N ARG A 135 10.22 28.01 -21.57
CA ARG A 135 11.44 28.50 -22.23
C ARG A 135 11.31 28.48 -23.76
N LEU A 136 10.81 27.39 -24.33
CA LEU A 136 10.59 27.28 -25.78
C LEU A 136 9.59 28.32 -26.31
N ARG A 137 8.56 28.67 -25.53
CA ARG A 137 7.60 29.73 -25.90
C ARG A 137 8.21 31.13 -25.84
N ILE A 138 9.15 31.37 -24.92
CA ILE A 138 9.86 32.66 -24.83
C ILE A 138 10.84 32.80 -26.00
N LEU A 139 11.58 31.75 -26.35
CA LEU A 139 12.58 31.77 -27.41
C LEU A 139 12.01 31.83 -28.83
N ASN A 140 10.76 31.41 -29.03
CA ASN A 140 10.07 31.47 -30.32
C ASN A 140 9.25 32.77 -30.52
N LYS A 141 9.44 33.78 -29.66
CA LYS A 141 8.88 35.13 -29.79
C LYS A 141 10.01 36.12 -29.98
#